data_AF-A0A7S2EZW3-F1
#
_entry.id   AF-A0A7S2EZW3-F1
#
_cell.length_a   1.000
_cell.length_b   1.000
_cell.length_c   1.000
_cell.angle_alpha   90.00
_cell.angle_beta   90.00
_cell.angle_gamma   90.00
#
_symmetry.space_group_name_H-M   'P 1'
#
loop_
_entity.id
_entity.type
_entity.pdbx_description
1 polymer ?
#
loop_
_entity_poly.entity_id
_entity_poly.type
_entity_poly.pdbx_seq_one_letter_code
_entity_poly.pdbx_strand_id
1 'polypeptide(L)'
;VYLWHGTGTRMALSIAQNDFNINLAGTNKGTMYGRGAYMSESSTKADEYALDERGGYYDGIFALLLVRACLGKYHYTTDREPEAGNRVKSGQCDSVLGDRASSVGTYREFVVYDSDQVYPEFVVLYQRIHQADNEVAIRAGAKLPFHMELPVYWSNCHRNPHKKSDAFALRYTARQKTKALLQRLVEGTTTKHRGVKVVDAFRIEVSWMWNRYVDFKNSVAARDIPTRILTGDVPPPLVLERRDEWSQWGLEQYTPFCSSDPLPAQCERITFSCQWKDQDVGDKTGRARVKLMRSGVQMVVFDLFGVCRSNDKTGWKDVRREMAAPHPVVVAANEGDILAVECLVGGGDGHELHIKDFKCTIYFTACLPGGRGSRAKIARCMQPNELDGMEETGHALTSLVMDELDAEDCISADNLDSSINEMFLWHGTSSGAADAIITSGFRIPHGDAATHGKRFGEGAYFAEDLSKSLDYTKPTAGIHHVLLCRTLCGELYYTEKEWQNRAHVDATRDGKDSVLANPSGKGPREFIVLKEAQVYPEFYLKLKL
;
A
#
# COMPACT_ATOMS: atom_id res chain seq x y z
N VAL A 1 -4.76 -16.19 25.15
CA VAL A 1 -4.49 -14.81 25.63
C VAL A 1 -3.76 -14.03 24.55
N TYR A 2 -3.83 -12.71 24.57
CA TYR A 2 -2.97 -11.88 23.72
C TYR A 2 -1.74 -11.44 24.51
N LEU A 3 -0.56 -11.59 23.92
CA LEU A 3 0.71 -11.22 24.53
C LEU A 3 1.62 -10.57 23.47
N TRP A 4 2.52 -9.72 23.93
CA TRP A 4 3.53 -9.05 23.12
C TRP A 4 4.81 -9.87 23.05
N HIS A 5 5.38 -9.97 21.85
CA HIS A 5 6.73 -10.49 21.61
C HIS A 5 7.56 -9.42 20.91
N GLY A 6 8.69 -9.01 21.49
CA GLY A 6 9.59 -8.06 20.85
C GLY A 6 10.74 -8.75 20.14
N THR A 7 11.09 -8.27 18.95
CA THR A 7 12.20 -8.80 18.15
C THR A 7 12.69 -7.76 17.14
N GLY A 8 13.68 -8.10 16.32
CA GLY A 8 14.10 -7.22 15.21
C GLY A 8 13.08 -7.23 14.06
N THR A 9 12.95 -6.11 13.34
CA THR A 9 11.96 -5.94 12.26
C THR A 9 11.95 -7.08 11.25
N ARG A 10 13.11 -7.45 10.71
CA ARG A 10 13.23 -8.59 9.78
C ARG A 10 12.81 -9.93 10.38
N MET A 11 13.09 -10.14 11.67
CA MET A 11 12.68 -11.36 12.37
C MET A 11 11.16 -11.39 12.61
N ALA A 12 10.55 -10.25 12.95
CA ALA A 12 9.10 -10.14 13.07
C ALA A 12 8.40 -10.51 11.76
N LEU A 13 8.91 -10.01 10.62
CA LEU A 13 8.43 -10.37 9.28
C LEU A 13 8.66 -11.85 8.98
N SER A 14 9.82 -12.40 9.37
CA SER A 14 10.12 -13.82 9.18
C SER A 14 9.15 -14.71 9.96
N ILE A 15 8.81 -14.34 11.19
CA ILE A 15 7.86 -15.06 12.04
C ILE A 15 6.45 -14.95 11.46
N ALA A 16 6.02 -13.76 11.05
CA ALA A 16 4.71 -13.57 10.42
C ALA A 16 4.55 -14.40 9.13
N GLN A 17 5.64 -14.68 8.44
CA GLN A 17 5.63 -15.43 7.19
C GLN A 17 5.82 -16.95 7.34
N ASN A 18 6.68 -17.39 8.26
CA ASN A 18 7.13 -18.77 8.36
C ASN A 18 6.88 -19.43 9.72
N ASP A 19 6.29 -18.71 10.68
CA ASP A 19 6.06 -19.11 12.08
C ASP A 19 7.26 -18.91 13.04
N PHE A 20 7.01 -19.03 14.34
CA PHE A 20 8.01 -19.01 15.40
C PHE A 20 8.96 -20.20 15.27
N ASN A 21 10.25 -19.92 15.08
CA ASN A 21 11.26 -20.96 15.16
C ASN A 21 11.78 -21.10 16.60
N ILE A 22 11.10 -21.89 17.42
CA ILE A 22 11.47 -22.11 18.83
C ILE A 22 12.90 -22.67 19.00
N ASN A 23 13.43 -23.37 17.99
CA ASN A 23 14.82 -23.88 18.04
C ASN A 23 15.87 -22.77 18.06
N LEU A 24 15.51 -21.55 17.62
CA LEU A 24 16.38 -20.38 17.70
C LEU A 24 16.24 -19.62 19.03
N ALA A 25 15.33 -20.02 19.92
CA ALA A 25 15.11 -19.37 21.20
C ALA A 25 16.37 -19.43 22.10
N GLY A 26 16.68 -18.30 22.76
CA GLY A 26 17.83 -18.19 23.67
C GLY A 26 19.20 -18.03 22.99
N THR A 27 19.24 -17.79 21.68
CA THR A 27 20.49 -17.50 20.94
C THR A 27 20.98 -16.06 21.12
N ASN A 28 20.08 -15.11 21.43
CA ASN A 28 20.40 -13.68 21.50
C ASN A 28 20.31 -13.05 22.90
N LYS A 29 19.37 -13.47 23.78
CA LYS A 29 19.21 -12.96 25.16
C LYS A 29 18.62 -14.01 26.11
N GLY A 30 18.83 -13.78 27.43
CA GLY A 30 18.80 -14.75 28.53
C GLY A 30 17.61 -15.72 28.60
N THR A 31 17.92 -16.95 29.01
CA THR A 31 17.01 -18.09 29.15
C THR A 31 16.56 -18.26 30.61
N MET A 32 15.94 -17.23 31.21
CA MET A 32 15.54 -17.28 32.63
C MET A 32 14.64 -18.49 32.96
N TYR A 33 13.89 -18.98 31.97
CA TYR A 33 13.01 -20.14 32.07
C TYR A 33 13.32 -21.20 30.99
N GLY A 34 14.54 -21.19 30.45
CA GLY A 34 14.97 -22.09 29.38
C GLY A 34 14.71 -21.54 27.97
N ARG A 35 14.86 -22.42 26.96
CA ARG A 35 14.74 -22.08 25.55
C ARG A 35 13.29 -22.20 25.08
N GLY A 36 12.60 -21.07 25.00
CA GLY A 36 11.23 -20.95 24.49
C GLY A 36 10.97 -19.56 23.93
N ALA A 37 9.79 -19.33 23.35
CA ALA A 37 9.37 -18.00 22.93
C ALA A 37 8.87 -17.21 24.14
N TYR A 38 9.55 -16.11 24.45
CA TYR A 38 9.22 -15.22 25.57
C TYR A 38 8.23 -14.16 25.11
N MET A 39 7.17 -13.99 25.88
CA MET A 39 6.12 -13.02 25.65
C MET A 39 5.76 -12.32 26.95
N SER A 40 5.09 -11.17 26.84
CA SER A 40 4.66 -10.37 27.99
C SER A 40 3.34 -9.69 27.69
N GLU A 41 2.48 -9.54 28.70
CA GLU A 41 1.28 -8.71 28.59
C GLU A 41 1.60 -7.21 28.48
N SER A 42 2.78 -6.80 28.94
CA SER A 42 3.30 -5.44 28.81
C SER A 42 4.15 -5.31 27.54
N SER A 43 3.78 -4.36 26.68
CA SER A 43 4.57 -3.98 25.51
C SER A 43 5.92 -3.36 25.89
N THR A 44 6.02 -2.66 27.03
CA THR A 44 7.29 -2.13 27.54
C THR A 44 8.30 -3.24 27.83
N LYS A 45 7.85 -4.34 28.42
CA LYS A 45 8.74 -5.50 28.63
C LYS A 45 9.13 -6.17 27.33
N ALA A 46 8.18 -6.33 26.40
CA ALA A 46 8.47 -6.89 25.10
C ALA A 46 9.47 -6.03 24.31
N ASP A 47 9.37 -4.70 24.40
CA ASP A 47 10.27 -3.72 23.79
C ASP A 47 11.74 -3.90 24.21
N GLU A 48 12.03 -4.44 25.41
CA GLU A 48 13.42 -4.78 25.82
C GLU A 48 14.10 -5.81 24.91
N TYR A 49 13.30 -6.60 24.20
CA TYR A 49 13.74 -7.59 23.20
C TYR A 49 13.68 -7.07 21.77
N ALA A 50 13.01 -5.94 21.52
CA ALA A 50 12.98 -5.32 20.20
C ALA A 50 14.37 -4.80 19.82
N LEU A 51 14.77 -5.08 18.57
CA LEU A 51 16.10 -4.77 18.06
C LEU A 51 16.01 -3.81 16.88
N ASP A 52 16.91 -2.85 16.90
CA ASP A 52 17.16 -1.88 15.83
C ASP A 52 18.04 -2.49 14.73
N GLU A 53 17.94 -1.98 13.51
CA GLU A 53 18.80 -2.30 12.36
C GLU A 53 19.65 -1.07 11.96
N ARG A 54 20.59 -0.69 12.84
CA ARG A 54 21.43 0.49 12.65
C ARG A 54 22.14 0.52 11.31
N GLY A 55 21.99 1.61 10.58
CA GLY A 55 22.56 1.82 9.24
C GLY A 55 21.94 0.95 8.14
N GLY A 56 20.92 0.15 8.44
CA GLY A 56 20.12 -0.58 7.46
C GLY A 56 18.87 0.20 7.04
N TYR A 57 18.00 -0.43 6.25
CA TYR A 57 16.74 0.19 5.82
C TYR A 57 15.81 0.50 7.00
N TYR A 58 15.76 -0.40 7.98
CA TYR A 58 14.91 -0.29 9.16
C TYR A 58 15.61 0.41 10.34
N ASP A 59 16.59 1.28 10.06
CA ASP A 59 17.29 2.04 11.12
C ASP A 59 16.30 2.91 11.92
N GLY A 60 16.34 2.76 13.24
CA GLY A 60 15.41 3.41 14.17
C GLY A 60 14.01 2.81 14.19
N ILE A 61 13.72 1.77 13.40
CA ILE A 61 12.43 1.07 13.36
C ILE A 61 12.49 -0.21 14.18
N PHE A 62 11.62 -0.30 15.18
CA PHE A 62 11.48 -1.45 16.07
C PHE A 62 10.21 -2.23 15.74
N ALA A 63 10.17 -3.51 16.15
CA ALA A 63 9.02 -4.38 15.92
C ALA A 63 8.56 -5.13 17.17
N LEU A 64 7.24 -5.11 17.37
CA LEU A 64 6.52 -6.00 18.27
C LEU A 64 5.57 -6.89 17.46
N LEU A 65 5.36 -8.11 17.93
CA LEU A 65 4.26 -8.97 17.49
C LEU A 65 3.17 -8.95 18.57
N LEU A 66 1.91 -8.78 18.17
CA LEU A 66 0.77 -9.12 19.01
C LEU A 66 0.38 -10.57 18.71
N VAL A 67 0.55 -11.43 19.70
CA VAL A 67 0.49 -12.88 19.53
C VAL A 67 -0.70 -13.43 20.31
N ARG A 68 -1.52 -14.24 19.65
CA ARG A 68 -2.49 -15.09 20.31
C ARG A 68 -1.76 -16.34 20.83
N ALA A 69 -1.68 -16.48 22.15
CA ALA A 69 -0.99 -17.58 22.82
C ALA A 69 -1.97 -18.52 23.54
N CYS A 70 -1.75 -19.82 23.36
CA CYS A 70 -2.38 -20.92 24.07
C CYS A 70 -1.43 -21.46 25.16
N LEU A 71 -1.63 -21.01 26.40
CA LEU A 71 -0.71 -21.31 27.50
C LEU A 71 -0.94 -22.70 28.13
N GLY A 72 -2.13 -23.28 27.98
CA GLY A 72 -2.49 -24.51 28.68
C GLY A 72 -2.32 -24.42 30.21
N LYS A 73 -1.95 -25.54 30.83
CA LYS A 73 -1.53 -25.60 32.23
C LYS A 73 -0.12 -25.06 32.35
N TYR A 74 0.09 -23.89 32.94
CA TYR A 74 1.42 -23.32 33.12
C TYR A 74 2.07 -23.68 34.46
N HIS A 75 3.40 -23.73 34.48
CA HIS A 75 4.19 -23.73 35.70
C HIS A 75 4.43 -22.29 36.16
N TYR A 76 3.96 -21.94 37.35
CA TYR A 76 4.15 -20.62 37.95
C TYR A 76 5.42 -20.60 38.80
N THR A 77 6.27 -19.59 38.61
CA THR A 77 7.47 -19.38 39.43
C THR A 77 7.78 -17.90 39.61
N THR A 78 8.25 -17.53 40.79
CA THR A 78 8.77 -16.19 41.10
C THR A 78 10.30 -16.13 40.98
N ASP A 79 10.96 -17.28 40.88
CA ASP A 79 12.40 -17.44 40.82
C ASP A 79 12.91 -17.59 39.38
N ARG A 80 14.20 -17.35 39.16
CA ARG A 80 14.86 -17.71 37.90
C ARG A 80 15.06 -19.23 37.89
N GLU A 81 14.45 -19.92 36.94
CA GLU A 81 14.49 -21.39 36.84
C GLU A 81 14.85 -21.80 35.39
N PRO A 82 16.14 -21.75 34.99
CA PRO A 82 16.55 -22.02 33.60
C PRO A 82 16.13 -23.40 33.07
N GLU A 83 15.91 -24.37 33.98
CA GLU A 83 15.47 -25.73 33.66
C GLU A 83 13.94 -25.89 33.61
N ALA A 84 13.15 -24.81 33.79
CA ALA A 84 11.69 -24.86 33.80
C ALA A 84 11.11 -25.49 32.51
N GLY A 85 11.77 -25.30 31.37
CA GLY A 85 11.38 -25.94 30.11
C GLY A 85 11.40 -27.49 30.14
N ASN A 86 12.14 -28.12 31.06
CA ASN A 86 12.12 -29.58 31.22
C ASN A 86 10.78 -30.09 31.78
N ARG A 87 10.05 -29.27 32.53
CA ARG A 87 8.69 -29.59 33.01
C ARG A 87 7.71 -29.65 31.83
N VAL A 88 7.89 -28.78 30.85
CA VAL A 88 7.10 -28.82 29.61
C VAL A 88 7.44 -30.04 28.78
N LYS A 89 8.73 -30.33 28.58
CA LYS A 89 9.17 -31.55 27.86
C LYS A 89 8.70 -32.85 28.50
N SER A 90 8.54 -32.88 29.82
CA SER A 90 8.02 -34.05 30.54
C SER A 90 6.49 -34.11 30.64
N GLY A 91 5.78 -33.14 30.06
CA GLY A 91 4.31 -33.08 30.07
C GLY A 91 3.69 -32.69 31.42
N GLN A 92 4.47 -32.12 32.35
CA GLN A 92 3.95 -31.68 33.65
C GLN A 92 3.12 -30.39 33.55
N CYS A 93 3.47 -29.55 32.57
CA CYS A 93 2.84 -28.30 32.20
C CYS A 93 3.03 -28.05 30.70
N ASP A 94 2.30 -27.10 30.13
CA ASP A 94 2.34 -26.74 28.71
C ASP A 94 3.15 -25.44 28.48
N SER A 95 3.33 -24.62 29.50
CA SER A 95 4.08 -23.37 29.43
C SER A 95 4.62 -22.95 30.80
N VAL A 96 5.37 -21.84 30.85
CA VAL A 96 5.89 -21.26 32.09
C VAL A 96 5.43 -19.81 32.23
N LEU A 97 4.99 -19.44 33.44
CA LEU A 97 4.73 -18.08 33.86
C LEU A 97 5.76 -17.68 34.90
N GLY A 98 6.71 -16.85 34.49
CA GLY A 98 7.71 -16.23 35.34
C GLY A 98 7.21 -14.90 35.90
N ASP A 99 6.80 -14.89 37.17
CA ASP A 99 6.26 -13.72 37.85
C ASP A 99 7.33 -12.97 38.65
N ARG A 100 8.20 -12.27 37.92
CA ARG A 100 9.21 -11.42 38.53
C ARG A 100 8.63 -10.11 39.08
N ALA A 101 7.42 -9.74 38.67
CA ALA A 101 6.68 -8.61 39.24
C ALA A 101 6.45 -8.82 40.74
N SER A 102 5.96 -10.00 41.14
CA SER A 102 5.70 -10.31 42.54
C SER A 102 6.96 -10.46 43.41
N SER A 103 8.14 -10.73 42.81
CA SER A 103 9.39 -10.94 43.57
C SER A 103 10.29 -9.72 43.68
N VAL A 104 10.47 -8.99 42.57
CA VAL A 104 11.44 -7.87 42.49
C VAL A 104 10.86 -6.64 41.79
N GLY A 105 9.54 -6.59 41.60
CA GLY A 105 8.85 -5.41 41.05
C GLY A 105 9.07 -5.19 39.56
N THR A 106 9.42 -6.23 38.79
CA THR A 106 9.56 -6.14 37.32
C THR A 106 8.28 -6.62 36.61
N TYR A 107 8.40 -7.33 35.48
CA TYR A 107 7.29 -7.78 34.66
C TYR A 107 7.03 -9.29 34.80
N ARG A 108 5.82 -9.72 34.41
CA ARG A 108 5.51 -11.12 34.18
C ARG A 108 5.90 -11.53 32.76
N GLU A 109 6.52 -12.68 32.64
CA GLU A 109 6.92 -13.24 31.35
C GLU A 109 6.28 -14.61 31.16
N PHE A 110 5.72 -14.83 29.98
CA PHE A 110 5.07 -16.07 29.58
C PHE A 110 5.95 -16.75 28.54
N VAL A 111 6.31 -18.01 28.77
CA VAL A 111 7.21 -18.75 27.90
C VAL A 111 6.50 -19.99 27.37
N VAL A 112 6.40 -20.09 26.05
CA VAL A 112 5.92 -21.28 25.35
C VAL A 112 7.09 -22.01 24.69
N TYR A 113 6.94 -23.32 24.48
CA TYR A 113 8.03 -24.18 24.00
C TYR A 113 7.68 -24.93 22.72
N ASP A 114 6.48 -24.69 22.18
CA ASP A 114 5.98 -25.20 20.92
C ASP A 114 5.42 -24.03 20.09
N SER A 115 5.75 -24.00 18.79
CA SER A 115 5.24 -22.98 17.86
C SER A 115 3.73 -23.07 17.70
N ASP A 116 3.16 -24.28 17.83
CA ASP A 116 1.71 -24.50 17.70
C ASP A 116 0.91 -23.85 18.84
N GLN A 117 1.58 -23.37 19.89
CA GLN A 117 0.96 -22.61 20.98
C GLN A 117 0.79 -21.12 20.65
N VAL A 118 1.36 -20.61 19.57
CA VAL A 118 1.39 -19.18 19.27
C VAL A 118 0.95 -18.89 17.84
N TYR A 119 0.19 -17.82 17.68
CA TYR A 119 -0.18 -17.30 16.36
C TYR A 119 0.11 -15.79 16.33
N PRO A 120 1.07 -15.32 15.51
CA PRO A 120 1.33 -13.89 15.35
C PRO A 120 0.18 -13.26 14.56
N GLU A 121 -0.64 -12.44 15.23
CA GLU A 121 -1.84 -11.85 14.62
C GLU A 121 -1.54 -10.49 13.99
N PHE A 122 -0.63 -9.71 14.60
CA PHE A 122 -0.21 -8.42 14.08
C PHE A 122 1.31 -8.23 14.21
N VAL A 123 1.90 -7.59 13.20
CA VAL A 123 3.22 -6.96 13.28
C VAL A 123 3.01 -5.47 13.53
N VAL A 124 3.59 -4.95 14.60
CA VAL A 124 3.55 -3.53 14.95
C VAL A 124 4.94 -2.96 14.79
N LEU A 125 5.10 -2.07 13.81
CA LEU A 125 6.33 -1.31 13.58
C LEU A 125 6.21 0.06 14.25
N TYR A 126 7.26 0.49 14.94
CA TYR A 126 7.24 1.74 15.69
C TYR A 126 8.65 2.33 15.83
N GLN A 127 8.69 3.63 16.12
CA GLN A 127 9.90 4.34 16.50
C GLN A 127 9.84 4.67 17.99
N ARG A 128 10.99 4.67 18.65
CA ARG A 128 11.10 5.17 20.03
C ARG A 128 11.27 6.68 19.99
N ILE A 129 10.42 7.38 20.73
CA ILE A 129 10.49 8.84 20.89
C ILE A 129 10.99 9.13 22.29
N HIS A 130 12.10 9.84 22.40
CA HIS A 130 12.70 10.27 23.64
C HIS A 130 12.32 11.73 23.96
N GLN A 131 12.40 12.11 25.24
CA GLN A 131 11.99 13.45 25.70
C GLN A 131 12.76 14.60 25.02
N ALA A 132 13.98 14.34 24.55
CA ALA A 132 14.80 15.34 23.86
C ALA A 132 14.48 15.44 22.35
N ASP A 133 13.69 14.53 21.81
CA ASP A 133 13.40 14.50 20.38
C ASP A 133 12.39 15.59 20.00
N ASN A 134 12.50 16.09 18.78
CA ASN A 134 11.56 17.08 18.26
C ASN A 134 10.24 16.41 17.88
N GLU A 135 9.31 16.36 18.83
CA GLU A 135 7.99 15.74 18.66
C GLU A 135 7.22 16.28 17.45
N VAL A 136 7.36 17.57 17.13
CA VAL A 136 6.68 18.18 15.98
C VAL A 136 7.23 17.63 14.66
N ALA A 137 8.56 17.52 14.55
CA ALA A 137 9.20 16.94 13.37
C ALA A 137 8.85 15.46 13.22
N ILE A 138 8.83 14.70 14.32
CA ILE A 138 8.47 13.28 14.30
C ILE A 138 7.01 13.09 13.87
N ARG A 139 6.07 13.85 14.46
CA ARG A 139 4.66 13.79 14.08
C ARG A 139 4.43 14.19 12.63
N ALA A 140 5.23 15.11 12.09
CA ALA A 140 5.18 15.46 10.68
C ALA A 140 5.68 14.31 9.77
N GLY A 141 6.79 13.67 10.14
CA GLY A 141 7.32 12.49 9.44
C GLY A 141 6.40 11.28 9.49
N ALA A 142 5.75 11.04 10.63
CA ALA A 142 4.80 9.93 10.82
C ALA A 142 3.51 10.05 9.99
N LYS A 143 3.27 11.19 9.33
CA LYS A 143 2.17 11.34 8.36
C LYS A 143 2.51 10.79 6.99
N LEU A 144 3.80 10.54 6.70
CA LEU A 144 4.22 9.92 5.45
C LEU A 144 3.97 8.40 5.52
N PRO A 145 3.49 7.77 4.44
CA PRO A 145 3.35 6.33 4.39
C PRO A 145 4.70 5.64 4.65
N PHE A 146 4.73 4.69 5.59
CA PHE A 146 5.89 3.85 5.79
C PHE A 146 5.87 2.70 4.78
N HIS A 147 6.74 2.77 3.77
CA HIS A 147 6.90 1.69 2.82
C HIS A 147 7.89 0.65 3.36
N MET A 148 7.55 -0.62 3.21
CA MET A 148 8.46 -1.72 3.52
C MET A 148 9.57 -1.79 2.47
N GLU A 149 10.78 -2.18 2.87
CA GLU A 149 11.93 -2.33 1.96
C GLU A 149 11.61 -3.28 0.80
N LEU A 150 10.99 -4.41 1.14
CA LEU A 150 10.48 -5.40 0.21
C LEU A 150 8.95 -5.44 0.32
N PRO A 151 8.21 -5.60 -0.80
CA PRO A 151 6.76 -5.67 -0.74
C PRO A 151 6.28 -6.80 0.17
N VAL A 152 5.32 -6.52 1.06
CA VAL A 152 4.90 -7.45 2.13
C VAL A 152 4.38 -8.79 1.61
N TYR A 153 3.79 -8.80 0.43
CA TYR A 153 3.28 -10.01 -0.21
C TYR A 153 4.39 -10.91 -0.76
N TRP A 154 5.63 -10.45 -0.85
CA TRP A 154 6.75 -11.26 -1.36
C TRP A 154 7.07 -12.43 -0.44
N SER A 155 7.51 -13.53 -1.07
CA SER A 155 7.94 -14.73 -0.36
C SER A 155 9.22 -14.51 0.44
N ASN A 156 9.98 -13.45 0.13
CA ASN A 156 11.24 -13.12 0.76
C ASN A 156 11.23 -11.75 1.48
N CYS A 157 10.06 -11.20 1.83
CA CYS A 157 9.94 -9.84 2.39
C CYS A 157 10.69 -9.64 3.72
N HIS A 158 10.98 -10.71 4.45
CA HIS A 158 11.77 -10.70 5.70
C HIS A 158 13.28 -10.64 5.48
N ARG A 159 13.79 -10.93 4.28
CA ARG A 159 15.23 -11.01 4.00
C ARG A 159 15.85 -9.63 3.85
N ASN A 160 17.16 -9.52 4.10
CA ASN A 160 17.93 -8.33 3.74
C ASN A 160 18.42 -8.45 2.28
N PRO A 161 17.85 -7.70 1.33
CA PRO A 161 18.18 -7.87 -0.08
C PRO A 161 19.58 -7.32 -0.43
N HIS A 162 20.18 -6.47 0.42
CA HIS A 162 21.54 -5.94 0.25
C HIS A 162 22.63 -6.92 0.73
N LYS A 163 22.27 -7.90 1.55
CA LYS A 163 23.22 -8.90 2.05
C LYS A 163 23.39 -10.03 1.03
N LYS A 164 24.61 -10.23 0.53
CA LYS A 164 24.90 -11.24 -0.49
C LYS A 164 24.48 -12.67 -0.12
N SER A 165 24.54 -13.06 1.16
CA SER A 165 24.09 -14.38 1.62
C SER A 165 22.58 -14.58 1.57
N ASP A 166 21.82 -13.48 1.54
CA ASP A 166 20.36 -13.50 1.64
C ASP A 166 19.71 -13.18 0.29
N ALA A 167 20.51 -12.80 -0.72
CA ALA A 167 20.07 -12.49 -2.07
C ALA A 167 19.24 -13.62 -2.69
N PHE A 168 18.25 -13.24 -3.50
CA PHE A 168 17.28 -14.15 -4.11
C PHE A 168 16.95 -13.74 -5.55
N ALA A 169 16.68 -14.73 -6.39
CA ALA A 169 16.27 -14.55 -7.78
C ALA A 169 15.30 -15.67 -8.14
N LEU A 170 14.02 -15.46 -7.83
CA LEU A 170 12.97 -16.46 -7.87
C LEU A 170 11.77 -15.95 -8.67
N ARG A 171 11.03 -16.91 -9.23
CA ARG A 171 9.74 -16.68 -9.88
C ARG A 171 8.70 -17.56 -9.21
N TYR A 172 7.57 -16.98 -8.87
CA TYR A 172 6.47 -17.67 -8.21
C TYR A 172 5.25 -17.61 -9.10
N THR A 173 4.61 -18.76 -9.35
CA THR A 173 3.29 -18.75 -10.00
C THR A 173 2.32 -17.95 -9.15
N ALA A 174 1.64 -16.99 -9.77
CA ALA A 174 0.64 -16.17 -9.09
C ALA A 174 -0.50 -17.04 -8.57
N ARG A 175 -0.89 -16.82 -7.31
CA ARG A 175 -2.05 -17.49 -6.69
C ARG A 175 -3.34 -17.04 -7.37
N GLN A 176 -4.42 -17.81 -7.19
CA GLN A 176 -5.69 -17.53 -7.85
C GLN A 176 -6.25 -16.13 -7.51
N LYS A 177 -6.13 -15.68 -6.26
CA LYS A 177 -6.52 -14.31 -5.85
C LYS A 177 -5.73 -13.26 -6.65
N THR A 178 -4.40 -13.40 -6.73
CA THR A 178 -3.54 -12.51 -7.53
C THR A 178 -3.87 -12.56 -9.02
N LYS A 179 -4.14 -13.74 -9.59
CA LYS A 179 -4.56 -13.88 -10.98
C LYS A 179 -5.89 -13.17 -11.25
N ALA A 180 -6.84 -13.22 -10.31
CA ALA A 180 -8.11 -12.50 -10.42
C ALA A 180 -7.91 -10.97 -10.40
N LEU A 181 -7.01 -10.46 -9.54
CA LEU A 181 -6.64 -9.04 -9.52
C LEU A 181 -5.97 -8.61 -10.83
N LEU A 182 -5.00 -9.39 -11.32
CA LEU A 182 -4.36 -9.17 -12.62
C LEU A 182 -5.38 -9.19 -13.76
N GLN A 183 -6.36 -10.09 -13.72
CA GLN A 183 -7.44 -10.16 -14.71
C GLN A 183 -8.30 -8.89 -14.71
N ARG A 184 -8.66 -8.37 -13.52
CA ARG A 184 -9.37 -7.08 -13.41
C ARG A 184 -8.56 -5.94 -14.00
N LEU A 185 -7.26 -5.88 -13.69
CA LEU A 185 -6.37 -4.85 -14.23
C LEU A 185 -6.23 -4.95 -15.76
N VAL A 186 -6.08 -6.16 -16.30
CA VAL A 186 -6.07 -6.43 -17.75
C VAL A 186 -7.37 -5.93 -18.39
N GLU A 187 -8.53 -6.28 -17.83
CA GLU A 187 -9.83 -5.87 -18.37
C GLU A 187 -10.05 -4.34 -18.27
N GLY A 188 -9.68 -3.72 -17.15
CA GLY A 188 -9.84 -2.28 -16.93
C GLY A 188 -8.89 -1.41 -17.74
N THR A 189 -7.76 -1.95 -18.18
CA THR A 189 -6.73 -1.21 -18.93
C THR A 189 -6.67 -1.56 -20.42
N THR A 190 -7.60 -2.38 -20.93
CA THR A 190 -7.66 -2.75 -22.35
C THR A 190 -8.78 -2.00 -23.07
N THR A 191 -8.42 -1.06 -23.94
CA THR A 191 -9.35 -0.22 -24.69
C THR A 191 -9.74 -0.79 -26.08
N LYS A 192 -8.82 -1.47 -26.79
CA LYS A 192 -9.05 -1.94 -28.17
C LYS A 192 -9.51 -3.40 -28.27
N HIS A 193 -9.11 -4.24 -27.32
CA HIS A 193 -9.43 -5.67 -27.32
C HIS A 193 -10.49 -5.98 -26.26
N ARG A 194 -11.34 -6.98 -26.52
CA ARG A 194 -12.34 -7.46 -25.56
C ARG A 194 -12.07 -8.91 -25.21
N GLY A 195 -12.38 -9.29 -23.98
CA GLY A 195 -12.29 -10.69 -23.54
C GLY A 195 -10.88 -11.20 -23.32
N VAL A 196 -9.87 -10.32 -23.21
CA VAL A 196 -8.48 -10.71 -22.93
C VAL A 196 -8.41 -11.50 -21.63
N LYS A 197 -7.84 -12.70 -21.65
CA LYS A 197 -7.71 -13.59 -20.49
C LYS A 197 -6.27 -13.81 -20.06
N VAL A 198 -6.04 -13.68 -18.75
CA VAL A 198 -4.82 -14.11 -18.07
C VAL A 198 -4.81 -15.63 -18.01
N VAL A 199 -4.00 -16.25 -18.86
CA VAL A 199 -3.80 -17.69 -18.90
C VAL A 199 -2.85 -18.12 -17.79
N ASP A 200 -1.76 -17.37 -17.63
CA ASP A 200 -0.79 -17.60 -16.57
C ASP A 200 -0.13 -16.31 -16.13
N ALA A 201 0.37 -16.29 -14.91
CA ALA A 201 1.09 -15.15 -14.36
C ALA A 201 2.14 -15.61 -13.36
N PHE A 202 3.29 -14.94 -13.38
CA PHE A 202 4.41 -15.18 -12.49
C PHE A 202 4.77 -13.88 -11.78
N ARG A 203 4.87 -13.91 -10.46
CA ARG A 203 5.51 -12.84 -9.68
C ARG A 203 7.02 -13.03 -9.73
N ILE A 204 7.73 -11.95 -9.97
CA ILE A 204 9.19 -11.93 -10.02
C ILE A 204 9.72 -11.36 -8.70
N GLU A 205 10.64 -12.08 -8.07
CA GLU A 205 11.33 -11.68 -6.84
C GLU A 205 12.83 -11.78 -7.06
N VAL A 206 13.46 -10.67 -7.46
CA VAL A 206 14.88 -10.62 -7.78
C VAL A 206 15.54 -9.48 -7.02
N SER A 207 16.27 -9.81 -5.95
CA SER A 207 16.77 -8.84 -4.97
C SER A 207 17.76 -7.84 -5.58
N TRP A 208 18.64 -8.26 -6.49
CA TRP A 208 19.61 -7.34 -7.09
C TRP A 208 18.96 -6.34 -8.06
N MET A 209 17.91 -6.75 -8.78
CA MET A 209 17.11 -5.85 -9.62
C MET A 209 16.32 -4.89 -8.75
N TRP A 210 15.75 -5.38 -7.64
CA TRP A 210 15.02 -4.58 -6.68
C TRP A 210 15.91 -3.53 -6.00
N ASN A 211 17.10 -3.89 -5.52
CA ASN A 211 18.02 -2.94 -4.91
C ASN A 211 18.38 -1.82 -5.89
N ARG A 212 18.70 -2.16 -7.15
CA ARG A 212 18.99 -1.17 -8.20
C ARG A 212 17.81 -0.22 -8.40
N TYR A 213 16.59 -0.74 -8.37
CA TYR A 213 15.36 0.04 -8.46
C TYR A 213 15.15 0.96 -7.26
N VAL A 214 15.29 0.45 -6.04
CA VAL A 214 15.12 1.22 -4.80
C VAL A 214 16.23 2.26 -4.61
N ASP A 215 17.47 1.94 -4.94
CA ASP A 215 18.58 2.91 -4.93
C ASP A 215 18.28 4.09 -5.86
N PHE A 216 17.74 3.81 -7.04
CA PHE A 216 17.31 4.85 -7.96
C PHE A 216 16.12 5.64 -7.42
N LYS A 217 15.13 4.97 -6.83
CA LYS A 217 13.98 5.59 -6.15
C LYS A 217 14.43 6.58 -5.08
N ASN A 218 15.30 6.15 -4.17
CA ASN A 218 15.87 6.99 -3.12
C ASN A 218 16.66 8.16 -3.72
N SER A 219 17.37 7.96 -4.83
CA SER A 219 18.10 9.04 -5.52
C SER A 219 17.20 10.09 -6.15
N VAL A 220 15.95 9.76 -6.51
CA VAL A 220 14.95 10.72 -7.02
C VAL A 220 14.29 11.43 -5.84
N ALA A 221 13.88 10.69 -4.82
CA ALA A 221 13.27 11.22 -3.61
C ALA A 221 14.19 12.20 -2.84
N ALA A 222 15.51 11.97 -2.88
CA ALA A 222 16.50 12.82 -2.22
C ALA A 222 16.86 14.11 -2.99
N ARG A 223 16.37 14.29 -4.24
CA ARG A 223 16.58 15.54 -4.97
C ARG A 223 15.70 16.63 -4.35
N ASP A 224 16.08 17.89 -4.54
CA ASP A 224 15.16 19.01 -4.33
C ASP A 224 14.03 18.92 -5.37
N ILE A 225 13.06 18.05 -5.09
CA ILE A 225 11.83 17.95 -5.89
C ILE A 225 11.18 19.34 -5.80
N PRO A 226 10.81 19.96 -6.94
CA PRO A 226 10.32 21.33 -6.95
C PRO A 226 9.25 21.53 -5.88
N THR A 227 9.55 22.37 -4.89
CA THR A 227 8.59 22.67 -3.84
C THR A 227 7.51 23.54 -4.45
N ARG A 228 6.33 22.97 -4.69
CA ARG A 228 5.22 23.71 -5.27
C ARG A 228 4.49 24.43 -4.13
N ILE A 229 4.41 25.76 -4.27
CA ILE A 229 3.59 26.61 -3.42
C ILE A 229 2.20 26.61 -4.06
N LEU A 230 1.22 26.03 -3.39
CA LEU A 230 -0.17 26.28 -3.74
C LEU A 230 -0.47 27.71 -3.25
N THR A 231 -0.63 28.65 -4.18
CA THR A 231 -0.84 30.08 -3.88
C THR A 231 -2.33 30.42 -3.92
N GLY A 232 -3.00 30.39 -2.77
CA GLY A 232 -4.40 30.83 -2.62
C GLY A 232 -4.85 30.74 -1.17
N ASP A 233 -5.94 31.44 -0.84
CA ASP A 233 -6.59 31.27 0.46
C ASP A 233 -7.14 29.85 0.54
N VAL A 234 -6.78 29.11 1.60
CA VAL A 234 -7.34 27.79 1.87
C VAL A 234 -8.77 27.99 2.36
N PRO A 235 -9.80 27.48 1.66
CA PRO A 235 -11.17 27.56 2.16
C PRO A 235 -11.26 26.91 3.56
N PRO A 236 -12.11 27.45 4.46
CA PRO A 236 -12.34 26.81 5.74
C PRO A 236 -12.88 25.38 5.51
N PRO A 237 -12.60 24.44 6.43
CA PRO A 237 -13.08 23.08 6.27
C PRO A 237 -14.60 23.03 6.12
N LEU A 238 -15.08 22.28 5.13
CA LEU A 238 -16.52 22.03 4.97
C LEU A 238 -16.93 20.91 5.92
N VAL A 239 -17.95 21.15 6.74
CA VAL A 239 -18.44 20.18 7.72
C VAL A 239 -19.85 19.74 7.34
N LEU A 240 -20.03 18.45 7.10
CA LEU A 240 -21.35 17.83 7.02
C LEU A 240 -21.60 17.12 8.34
N GLU A 241 -22.51 17.65 9.16
CA GLU A 241 -22.85 17.05 10.45
C GLU A 241 -24.32 16.64 10.53
N ARG A 242 -24.57 15.49 11.16
CA ARG A 242 -25.89 15.06 11.60
C ARG A 242 -25.74 14.51 13.02
N ARG A 243 -26.19 15.29 14.00
CA ARG A 243 -26.07 14.93 15.42
C ARG A 243 -27.17 13.96 15.86
N ASP A 244 -28.38 14.17 15.34
CA ASP A 244 -29.51 13.31 15.65
C ASP A 244 -29.34 11.91 15.05
N GLU A 245 -29.98 10.94 15.69
CA GLU A 245 -30.07 9.58 15.19
C GLU A 245 -30.89 9.54 13.89
N TRP A 246 -30.28 8.98 12.86
CA TRP A 246 -30.91 8.62 11.60
C TRP A 246 -31.07 7.11 11.57
N SER A 247 -32.26 6.63 11.24
CA SER A 247 -32.48 5.21 10.98
C SER A 247 -33.23 4.99 9.67
N GLN A 248 -32.97 3.86 9.03
CA GLN A 248 -33.70 3.45 7.83
C GLN A 248 -33.93 1.94 7.79
N TRP A 249 -35.12 1.56 7.35
CA TRP A 249 -35.57 0.17 7.22
C TRP A 249 -35.35 -0.40 5.82
N GLY A 250 -34.94 -1.67 5.78
CA GLY A 250 -35.15 -2.65 4.70
C GLY A 250 -35.19 -2.14 3.26
N LEU A 251 -34.06 -1.63 2.76
CA LEU A 251 -33.86 -1.35 1.34
C LEU A 251 -32.58 -2.06 0.85
N GLU A 252 -32.73 -2.95 -0.13
CA GLU A 252 -31.60 -3.62 -0.83
C GLU A 252 -30.89 -2.69 -1.83
N GLN A 253 -30.94 -1.37 -1.62
CA GLN A 253 -30.30 -0.36 -2.44
C GLN A 253 -29.71 0.75 -1.57
N TYR A 254 -28.65 1.39 -2.05
CA TYR A 254 -28.05 2.54 -1.37
C TYR A 254 -29.02 3.73 -1.41
N THR A 255 -29.26 4.35 -0.24
CA THR A 255 -30.06 5.56 -0.09
C THR A 255 -29.17 6.77 0.23
N PRO A 256 -29.49 7.97 -0.32
CA PRO A 256 -28.79 9.19 0.03
C PRO A 256 -28.85 9.49 1.54
N PHE A 257 -27.69 9.73 2.15
CA PHE A 257 -27.58 10.07 3.57
C PHE A 257 -27.31 11.56 3.78
N CYS A 258 -26.27 12.10 3.13
CA CYS A 258 -25.96 13.52 3.07
C CYS A 258 -25.15 13.86 1.82
N SER A 259 -25.09 15.13 1.43
CA SER A 259 -24.22 15.61 0.36
C SER A 259 -23.65 16.99 0.69
N SER A 260 -22.48 17.29 0.16
CA SER A 260 -21.92 18.63 0.20
C SER A 260 -22.59 19.56 -0.82
N ASP A 261 -22.47 20.86 -0.60
CA ASP A 261 -22.46 21.81 -1.70
C ASP A 261 -21.25 21.55 -2.63
N PRO A 262 -21.23 22.12 -3.85
CA PRO A 262 -20.06 22.01 -4.72
C PRO A 262 -18.77 22.37 -3.98
N LEU A 263 -17.75 21.52 -4.10
CA LEU A 263 -16.50 21.68 -3.38
C LEU A 263 -15.81 22.98 -3.82
N PRO A 264 -15.41 23.86 -2.89
CA PRO A 264 -14.83 25.17 -3.22
C PRO A 264 -13.38 25.10 -3.73
N ALA A 265 -12.72 23.94 -3.59
CA ALA A 265 -11.34 23.72 -3.99
C ALA A 265 -11.03 22.21 -3.98
N GLN A 266 -9.83 21.85 -4.46
CA GLN A 266 -9.28 20.50 -4.35
C GLN A 266 -9.21 20.05 -2.88
N CYS A 267 -9.63 18.82 -2.61
CA CYS A 267 -9.52 18.24 -1.27
C CYS A 267 -8.06 17.92 -0.90
N GLU A 268 -7.64 18.34 0.29
CA GLU A 268 -6.39 17.89 0.94
C GLU A 268 -6.63 16.57 1.68
N ARG A 269 -7.74 16.51 2.42
CA ARG A 269 -8.05 15.42 3.35
C ARG A 269 -9.53 15.42 3.70
N ILE A 270 -10.11 14.27 3.96
CA ILE A 270 -11.50 14.10 4.36
C ILE A 270 -11.57 13.17 5.56
N THR A 271 -12.26 13.57 6.61
CA THR A 271 -12.47 12.72 7.79
C THR A 271 -13.95 12.43 7.96
N PHE A 272 -14.28 11.18 8.23
CA PHE A 272 -15.60 10.71 8.59
C PHE A 272 -15.57 10.12 9.99
N SER A 273 -16.58 10.40 10.80
CA SER A 273 -16.82 9.71 12.07
C SER A 273 -18.31 9.63 12.36
N CYS A 274 -18.76 8.52 12.94
CA CYS A 274 -20.11 8.41 13.48
C CYS A 274 -20.20 7.27 14.49
N GLN A 275 -21.32 7.20 15.20
CA GLN A 275 -21.79 5.98 15.82
C GLN A 275 -22.80 5.32 14.91
N TRP A 276 -22.67 4.01 14.70
CA TRP A 276 -23.63 3.25 13.91
C TRP A 276 -23.97 1.92 14.56
N LYS A 277 -25.17 1.42 14.25
CA LYS A 277 -25.76 0.19 14.78
C LYS A 277 -26.58 -0.48 13.69
N ASP A 278 -26.50 -1.80 13.62
CA ASP A 278 -27.37 -2.62 12.78
C ASP A 278 -28.04 -3.71 13.65
N GLN A 279 -29.22 -4.20 13.27
CA GLN A 279 -29.91 -5.27 14.00
C GLN A 279 -29.44 -6.65 13.50
N ASP A 280 -28.64 -7.35 14.30
CA ASP A 280 -27.83 -8.55 13.95
C ASP A 280 -28.59 -9.84 13.61
N VAL A 281 -29.63 -9.81 12.79
CA VAL A 281 -30.32 -11.04 12.37
C VAL A 281 -30.19 -11.23 10.87
N GLY A 282 -29.00 -11.64 10.43
CA GLY A 282 -28.72 -12.08 9.07
C GLY A 282 -27.32 -11.77 8.56
N ASP A 283 -26.97 -12.41 7.46
CA ASP A 283 -25.77 -12.23 6.63
C ASP A 283 -25.87 -11.03 5.65
N LYS A 284 -26.92 -10.21 5.80
CA LYS A 284 -27.20 -9.01 5.02
C LYS A 284 -27.06 -7.79 5.92
N THR A 285 -25.93 -7.10 5.84
CA THR A 285 -25.48 -6.15 6.87
C THR A 285 -25.26 -4.73 6.30
N GLY A 286 -25.55 -3.72 7.12
CA GLY A 286 -25.51 -2.31 6.78
C GLY A 286 -24.10 -1.79 6.43
N ARG A 287 -24.07 -0.82 5.51
CA ARG A 287 -22.84 -0.20 4.97
C ARG A 287 -23.05 1.29 4.75
N ALA A 288 -21.95 2.04 4.78
CA ALA A 288 -21.92 3.43 4.33
C ALA A 288 -20.83 3.58 3.27
N ARG A 289 -21.09 4.37 2.23
CA ARG A 289 -20.12 4.70 1.17
C ARG A 289 -20.15 6.18 0.87
N VAL A 290 -19.02 6.70 0.41
CA VAL A 290 -18.91 8.03 -0.17
C VAL A 290 -18.89 7.93 -1.69
N LYS A 291 -19.49 8.90 -2.37
CA LYS A 291 -19.47 9.08 -3.81
C LYS A 291 -19.02 10.49 -4.13
N LEU A 292 -18.16 10.62 -5.13
CA LEU A 292 -17.82 11.88 -5.74
C LEU A 292 -18.63 12.01 -7.04
N MET A 293 -19.34 13.12 -7.20
CA MET A 293 -20.19 13.39 -8.35
C MET A 293 -19.69 14.64 -9.08
N ARG A 294 -19.48 14.57 -10.39
CA ARG A 294 -19.12 15.70 -11.26
C ARG A 294 -20.21 15.92 -12.28
N SER A 295 -20.86 17.08 -12.27
CA SER A 295 -21.92 17.41 -13.24
C SER A 295 -23.02 16.33 -13.35
N GLY A 296 -23.34 15.66 -12.23
CA GLY A 296 -24.33 14.58 -12.16
C GLY A 296 -23.80 13.18 -12.52
N VAL A 297 -22.54 13.04 -12.93
CA VAL A 297 -21.88 11.76 -13.22
C VAL A 297 -21.10 11.28 -11.99
N GLN A 298 -21.18 9.99 -11.69
CA GLN A 298 -20.43 9.37 -10.59
C GLN A 298 -18.96 9.14 -11.01
N MET A 299 -18.04 9.79 -10.30
CA MET A 299 -16.60 9.72 -10.59
C MET A 299 -15.90 8.62 -9.78
N VAL A 300 -16.11 8.63 -8.46
CA VAL A 300 -15.49 7.67 -7.52
C VAL A 300 -16.54 7.24 -6.50
N VAL A 301 -16.50 5.97 -6.10
CA VAL A 301 -17.30 5.43 -4.99
C VAL A 301 -16.41 4.62 -4.08
N PHE A 302 -16.52 4.84 -2.78
CA PHE A 302 -15.66 4.19 -1.81
C PHE A 302 -16.42 3.82 -0.53
N ASP A 303 -16.21 2.60 -0.03
CA ASP A 303 -16.82 2.14 1.22
C ASP A 303 -16.16 2.84 2.43
N LEU A 304 -16.96 3.33 3.39
CA LEU A 304 -16.45 4.16 4.48
C LEU A 304 -15.98 3.36 5.70
N PHE A 305 -16.67 2.28 6.08
CA PHE A 305 -16.48 1.65 7.39
C PHE A 305 -16.51 0.12 7.36
N GLY A 306 -16.57 -0.45 6.16
CA GLY A 306 -16.83 -1.85 5.91
C GLY A 306 -18.29 -2.20 6.22
N VAL A 307 -18.45 -3.42 6.74
CA VAL A 307 -19.72 -3.95 7.18
C VAL A 307 -19.98 -3.58 8.64
N CYS A 308 -21.19 -3.09 8.95
CA CYS A 308 -21.65 -3.00 10.33
C CYS A 308 -21.90 -4.41 10.87
N ARG A 309 -21.07 -4.86 11.82
CA ARG A 309 -21.25 -6.12 12.55
C ARG A 309 -21.32 -5.80 14.03
N SER A 310 -22.28 -6.34 14.78
CA SER A 310 -22.19 -6.32 16.24
C SER A 310 -21.59 -7.64 16.75
N ASN A 311 -20.61 -7.49 17.64
CA ASN A 311 -20.09 -8.60 18.44
C ASN A 311 -20.57 -8.52 19.90
N ASP A 312 -21.19 -7.40 20.32
CA ASP A 312 -21.41 -7.08 21.72
C ASP A 312 -22.81 -6.51 21.96
N LYS A 313 -23.48 -6.96 23.03
CA LYS A 313 -24.87 -6.67 23.41
C LYS A 313 -25.21 -5.19 23.73
N THR A 314 -24.42 -4.22 23.27
CA THR A 314 -24.60 -2.78 23.49
C THR A 314 -24.90 -1.96 22.23
N GLY A 315 -25.06 -2.59 21.08
CA GLY A 315 -25.75 -2.03 19.91
C GLY A 315 -24.99 -0.96 19.11
N TRP A 316 -24.31 0.02 19.71
CA TRP A 316 -23.66 1.13 18.99
C TRP A 316 -22.15 0.95 18.87
N LYS A 317 -21.59 1.29 17.69
CA LYS A 317 -20.15 1.24 17.40
C LYS A 317 -19.63 2.61 16.95
N ASP A 318 -18.56 3.08 17.56
CA ASP A 318 -17.80 4.22 17.05
C ASP A 318 -16.95 3.81 15.83
N VAL A 319 -17.09 4.54 14.74
CA VAL A 319 -16.25 4.38 13.55
C VAL A 319 -15.68 5.72 13.11
N ARG A 320 -14.44 5.65 12.61
CA ARG A 320 -13.74 6.80 12.06
C ARG A 320 -12.94 6.36 10.83
N ARG A 321 -12.92 7.22 9.82
CA ARG A 321 -12.06 7.08 8.64
C ARG A 321 -11.44 8.43 8.30
N GLU A 322 -10.18 8.41 7.92
CA GLU A 322 -9.45 9.55 7.40
C GLU A 322 -8.90 9.17 6.03
N MET A 323 -9.10 10.07 5.06
CA MET A 323 -8.66 9.92 3.68
C MET A 323 -7.80 11.14 3.36
N ALA A 324 -6.54 10.96 3.01
CA ALA A 324 -5.66 12.01 2.51
C ALA A 324 -5.00 11.51 1.22
N ALA A 325 -4.43 12.40 0.39
CA ALA A 325 -3.68 11.96 -0.78
C ALA A 325 -2.64 10.88 -0.41
N PRO A 326 -2.53 9.77 -1.18
CA PRO A 326 -3.09 9.55 -2.51
C PRO A 326 -4.49 8.90 -2.55
N HIS A 327 -5.30 8.97 -1.49
CA HIS A 327 -6.61 8.32 -1.45
C HIS A 327 -7.52 8.73 -2.64
N PRO A 328 -8.19 7.79 -3.33
CA PRO A 328 -8.83 8.04 -4.64
C PRO A 328 -9.91 9.12 -4.60
N VAL A 329 -10.74 9.12 -3.55
CA VAL A 329 -11.78 10.14 -3.34
C VAL A 329 -11.17 11.55 -3.19
N VAL A 330 -9.98 11.66 -2.58
CA VAL A 330 -9.32 12.97 -2.33
C VAL A 330 -8.59 13.42 -3.59
N VAL A 331 -7.94 12.49 -4.28
CA VAL A 331 -7.19 12.77 -5.50
C VAL A 331 -8.12 13.14 -6.65
N ALA A 332 -9.27 12.47 -6.79
CA ALA A 332 -10.23 12.74 -7.85
C ALA A 332 -11.13 13.97 -7.60
N ALA A 333 -11.22 14.45 -6.34
CA ALA A 333 -12.13 15.52 -5.95
C ALA A 333 -11.63 16.90 -6.41
N ASN A 334 -12.28 17.44 -7.43
CA ASN A 334 -11.98 18.76 -7.98
C ASN A 334 -12.95 19.82 -7.46
N GLU A 335 -12.58 21.08 -7.66
CA GLU A 335 -13.48 22.22 -7.48
C GLU A 335 -14.77 22.02 -8.29
N GLY A 336 -15.93 22.25 -7.67
CA GLY A 336 -17.26 22.08 -8.27
C GLY A 336 -17.86 20.69 -8.12
N ASP A 337 -17.10 19.67 -7.73
CA ASP A 337 -17.62 18.33 -7.49
C ASP A 337 -18.53 18.30 -6.24
N ILE A 338 -19.39 17.28 -6.15
CA ILE A 338 -20.25 17.05 -4.98
C ILE A 338 -19.83 15.75 -4.31
N LEU A 339 -19.55 15.82 -3.01
CA LEU A 339 -19.31 14.65 -2.18
C LEU A 339 -20.61 14.22 -1.51
N ALA A 340 -21.09 13.03 -1.84
CA ALA A 340 -22.31 12.45 -1.29
C ALA A 340 -21.99 11.19 -0.47
N VAL A 341 -22.66 11.02 0.66
CA VAL A 341 -22.64 9.78 1.46
C VAL A 341 -23.95 9.07 1.24
N GLU A 342 -23.87 7.76 1.05
CA GLU A 342 -25.02 6.87 0.92
C GLU A 342 -24.89 5.70 1.88
N CYS A 343 -26.03 5.19 2.34
CA CYS A 343 -26.11 4.06 3.25
C CYS A 343 -26.89 2.92 2.61
N LEU A 344 -26.47 1.69 2.86
CA LEU A 344 -27.19 0.47 2.54
C LEU A 344 -27.59 -0.16 3.86
N VAL A 345 -28.87 -0.52 4.01
CA VAL A 345 -29.35 -1.20 5.22
C VAL A 345 -29.06 -2.70 5.14
N GLY A 346 -29.30 -3.30 3.97
CA GLY A 346 -29.36 -4.75 3.82
C GLY A 346 -30.78 -5.21 3.54
N GLY A 347 -30.94 -6.45 3.09
CA GLY A 347 -32.24 -7.01 2.74
C GLY A 347 -32.82 -7.93 3.81
N GLY A 348 -34.14 -8.08 3.83
CA GLY A 348 -34.87 -8.91 4.80
C GLY A 348 -35.87 -8.08 5.61
N ASP A 349 -36.95 -8.72 6.07
CA ASP A 349 -37.94 -8.08 6.93
C ASP A 349 -37.34 -7.77 8.30
N GLY A 350 -37.44 -6.52 8.73
CA GLY A 350 -37.05 -6.07 10.07
C GLY A 350 -35.61 -5.54 10.22
N HIS A 351 -34.88 -5.33 9.12
CA HIS A 351 -33.52 -4.76 9.16
C HIS A 351 -33.56 -3.23 9.26
N GLU A 352 -32.85 -2.67 10.23
CA GLU A 352 -32.76 -1.22 10.49
C GLU A 352 -31.31 -0.81 10.79
N LEU A 353 -30.75 0.07 9.96
CA LEU A 353 -29.44 0.68 10.17
C LEU A 353 -29.64 2.02 10.88
N HIS A 354 -28.97 2.20 12.02
CA HIS A 354 -28.96 3.45 12.77
C HIS A 354 -27.58 4.12 12.68
N ILE A 355 -27.56 5.43 12.49
CA ILE A 355 -26.36 6.27 12.47
C ILE A 355 -26.64 7.53 13.27
N LYS A 356 -25.78 7.89 14.22
CA LYS A 356 -25.85 9.17 14.96
C LYS A 356 -24.45 9.77 15.13
N ASP A 357 -24.39 11.02 15.57
CA ASP A 357 -23.13 11.76 15.74
C ASP A 357 -22.25 11.73 14.48
N PHE A 358 -22.88 11.73 13.30
CA PHE A 358 -22.16 11.72 12.03
C PHE A 358 -21.50 13.06 11.79
N LYS A 359 -20.21 13.02 11.45
CA LYS A 359 -19.41 14.16 11.06
C LYS A 359 -18.50 13.79 9.91
N CYS A 360 -18.69 14.44 8.78
CA CYS A 360 -17.72 14.55 7.70
C CYS A 360 -17.04 15.92 7.79
N THR A 361 -15.72 15.98 7.68
CA THR A 361 -14.97 17.23 7.56
C THR A 361 -14.02 17.15 6.39
N ILE A 362 -14.21 18.04 5.42
CA ILE A 362 -13.44 18.14 4.19
C ILE A 362 -12.46 19.30 4.36
N TYR A 363 -11.18 19.00 4.25
CA TYR A 363 -10.08 19.97 4.26
C TYR A 363 -9.64 20.19 2.83
N PHE A 364 -9.30 21.44 2.50
CA PHE A 364 -8.99 21.85 1.13
C PHE A 364 -7.54 22.25 1.00
N THR A 365 -7.00 22.08 -0.20
CA THR A 365 -5.72 22.70 -0.58
C THR A 365 -5.96 24.14 -1.05
N ALA A 366 -4.92 24.96 -1.07
CA ALA A 366 -5.03 26.34 -1.56
C ALA A 366 -5.37 26.39 -3.06
N CYS A 367 -6.31 27.26 -3.45
CA CYS A 367 -6.59 27.60 -4.85
C CYS A 367 -5.33 28.17 -5.56
N LEU A 368 -5.28 28.18 -6.89
CA LEU A 368 -4.28 28.96 -7.65
C LEU A 368 -4.73 30.44 -7.74
N PRO A 369 -3.82 31.42 -7.93
CA PRO A 369 -3.91 32.70 -7.24
C PRO A 369 -4.91 33.72 -7.81
N GLY A 370 -5.59 34.38 -6.87
CA GLY A 370 -6.01 35.78 -6.93
C GLY A 370 -5.76 36.61 -5.65
N GLY A 371 -5.19 36.02 -4.58
CA GLY A 371 -5.09 36.68 -3.26
C GLY A 371 -3.84 36.33 -2.45
N ARG A 372 -3.37 37.29 -1.63
CA ARG A 372 -2.19 37.15 -0.77
C ARG A 372 -2.57 36.43 0.54
N GLY A 373 -2.41 35.11 0.57
CA GLY A 373 -2.59 34.24 1.75
C GLY A 373 -1.47 33.20 1.91
N SER A 374 -1.38 32.62 3.10
CA SER A 374 -0.33 31.71 3.61
C SER A 374 0.03 30.52 2.69
N ARG A 375 1.32 30.19 2.57
CA ARG A 375 1.92 29.26 1.59
C ARG A 375 2.05 27.83 2.14
N ALA A 376 1.27 26.87 1.64
CA ALA A 376 1.58 25.44 1.81
C ALA A 376 2.53 24.99 0.68
N LYS A 377 3.62 24.35 1.07
CA LYS A 377 4.71 23.90 0.19
C LYS A 377 4.69 22.37 0.15
N ILE A 378 4.38 21.77 -1.00
CA ILE A 378 4.45 20.32 -1.21
C ILE A 378 5.53 20.05 -2.25
N ALA A 379 6.55 19.28 -1.89
CA ALA A 379 7.57 18.81 -2.83
C ALA A 379 7.04 17.53 -3.50
N ARG A 380 6.67 17.61 -4.77
CA ARG A 380 6.24 16.46 -5.58
C ARG A 380 6.52 16.69 -7.06
N CYS A 381 6.70 15.61 -7.80
CA CYS A 381 6.75 15.63 -9.25
C CYS A 381 5.39 16.05 -9.83
N MET A 382 5.43 16.68 -11.01
CA MET A 382 4.24 16.95 -11.79
C MET A 382 3.68 15.62 -12.32
N GLN A 383 2.42 15.35 -12.04
CA GLN A 383 1.73 14.12 -12.42
C GLN A 383 1.40 14.15 -13.92
N PRO A 384 1.21 12.98 -14.56
CA PRO A 384 0.86 12.91 -15.98
C PRO A 384 -0.38 13.74 -16.39
N ASN A 385 -1.46 13.79 -15.58
CA ASN A 385 -2.65 14.64 -15.81
C ASN A 385 -2.35 16.13 -15.88
N GLU A 386 -1.38 16.59 -15.09
CA GLU A 386 -1.08 18.02 -15.02
C GLU A 386 -0.32 18.48 -16.26
N LEU A 387 0.32 17.55 -16.97
CA LEU A 387 1.14 17.82 -18.15
C LEU A 387 0.35 17.85 -19.45
N ASP A 388 -0.72 17.05 -19.57
CA ASP A 388 -1.56 17.00 -20.77
C ASP A 388 -2.74 17.98 -20.75
N GLY A 389 -2.90 18.74 -19.65
CA GLY A 389 -3.93 19.78 -19.52
C GLY A 389 -5.36 19.23 -19.43
N MET A 390 -5.52 17.91 -19.27
CA MET A 390 -6.81 17.24 -19.10
C MET A 390 -6.96 16.71 -17.67
N GLU A 391 -7.37 17.59 -16.75
CA GLU A 391 -7.65 17.22 -15.34
C GLU A 391 -8.71 16.11 -15.19
N GLU A 392 -9.54 15.87 -16.22
CA GLU A 392 -10.63 14.88 -16.20
C GLU A 392 -10.20 13.43 -16.47
N THR A 393 -9.00 13.18 -17.02
CA THR A 393 -8.58 11.83 -17.46
C THR A 393 -7.23 11.35 -16.94
N GLY A 394 -6.43 12.22 -16.33
CA GLY A 394 -4.99 12.00 -16.42
C GLY A 394 -4.28 11.29 -15.25
N HIS A 395 -4.98 10.53 -14.41
CA HIS A 395 -4.28 9.48 -13.66
C HIS A 395 -3.81 8.40 -14.64
N ALA A 396 -2.78 7.62 -14.28
CA ALA A 396 -2.51 6.44 -15.09
C ALA A 396 -3.74 5.53 -15.07
N LEU A 397 -4.17 5.01 -16.22
CA LEU A 397 -5.33 4.11 -16.31
C LEU A 397 -5.19 2.91 -15.36
N THR A 398 -3.96 2.43 -15.15
CA THR A 398 -3.64 1.40 -14.16
C THR A 398 -3.94 1.87 -12.74
N SER A 399 -3.59 3.10 -12.36
CA SER A 399 -3.86 3.67 -11.02
C SER A 399 -5.35 3.69 -10.72
N LEU A 400 -6.19 4.13 -11.67
CA LEU A 400 -7.65 4.18 -11.47
C LEU A 400 -8.27 2.82 -11.14
N VAL A 401 -7.74 1.73 -11.70
CA VAL A 401 -8.23 0.36 -11.42
C VAL A 401 -7.67 -0.16 -10.08
N MET A 402 -6.44 0.23 -9.73
CA MET A 402 -5.79 -0.19 -8.49
C MET A 402 -6.32 0.53 -7.25
N ASP A 403 -6.88 1.72 -7.44
CA ASP A 403 -7.55 2.53 -6.41
C ASP A 403 -8.80 1.84 -5.83
N GLU A 404 -9.33 0.83 -6.52
CA GLU A 404 -10.41 -0.04 -6.03
C GLU A 404 -9.91 -1.26 -5.22
N LEU A 405 -8.60 -1.39 -5.00
CA LEU A 405 -7.96 -2.54 -4.35
C LEU A 405 -7.48 -2.19 -2.94
N ASP A 406 -7.59 -3.15 -2.03
CA ASP A 406 -7.17 -2.96 -0.63
C ASP A 406 -5.64 -2.83 -0.55
N ALA A 407 -5.13 -2.06 0.42
CA ALA A 407 -3.67 -1.89 0.66
C ALA A 407 -2.89 -3.22 0.73
N GLU A 408 -3.56 -4.25 1.25
CA GLU A 408 -3.03 -5.61 1.43
C GLU A 408 -2.91 -6.41 0.12
N ASP A 409 -3.55 -5.95 -0.95
CA ASP A 409 -3.47 -6.60 -2.25
C ASP A 409 -2.11 -6.35 -2.92
N CYS A 410 -1.61 -7.35 -3.62
CA CYS A 410 -0.28 -7.33 -4.24
C CYS A 410 -0.10 -6.34 -5.40
N ILE A 411 -1.16 -5.61 -5.76
CA ILE A 411 -1.22 -4.63 -6.86
C ILE A 411 -2.06 -3.45 -6.39
N SER A 412 -1.75 -2.90 -5.21
CA SER A 412 -2.42 -1.71 -4.66
C SER A 412 -1.63 -0.44 -4.92
N ALA A 413 -2.34 0.66 -5.15
CA ALA A 413 -1.76 2.00 -5.27
C ALA A 413 -1.02 2.43 -3.99
N ASP A 414 -1.43 1.95 -2.81
CA ASP A 414 -0.78 2.24 -1.52
C ASP A 414 0.66 1.72 -1.45
N ASN A 415 1.03 0.79 -2.33
CA ASN A 415 2.38 0.28 -2.45
C ASN A 415 3.28 1.15 -3.36
N LEU A 416 2.78 2.25 -3.92
CA LEU A 416 3.51 3.14 -4.83
C LEU A 416 3.70 4.53 -4.21
N ASP A 417 4.86 5.13 -4.46
CA ASP A 417 5.15 6.51 -4.10
C ASP A 417 4.73 7.47 -5.23
N SER A 418 3.51 7.99 -5.11
CA SER A 418 2.94 8.93 -6.08
C SER A 418 3.73 10.25 -6.13
N SER A 419 4.43 10.66 -5.07
CA SER A 419 5.14 11.95 -5.02
C SER A 419 6.27 12.04 -6.05
N ILE A 420 6.74 10.90 -6.54
CA ILE A 420 7.82 10.75 -7.52
C ILE A 420 7.38 10.00 -8.79
N ASN A 421 6.07 9.95 -9.04
CA ASN A 421 5.47 9.24 -10.17
C ASN A 421 5.90 7.76 -10.25
N GLU A 422 5.83 7.03 -9.13
CA GLU A 422 5.94 5.56 -9.15
C GLU A 422 4.62 4.95 -9.65
N MET A 423 4.67 4.19 -10.75
CA MET A 423 3.48 3.71 -11.46
C MET A 423 3.61 2.25 -11.89
N PHE A 424 2.49 1.53 -11.95
CA PHE A 424 2.43 0.27 -12.68
C PHE A 424 2.13 0.53 -14.16
N LEU A 425 2.99 0.04 -15.05
CA LEU A 425 2.82 0.19 -16.50
C LEU A 425 3.07 -1.13 -17.24
N TRP A 426 2.44 -1.28 -18.39
CA TRP A 426 2.55 -2.47 -19.23
C TRP A 426 3.74 -2.38 -20.18
N HIS A 427 4.39 -3.52 -20.41
CA HIS A 427 5.41 -3.71 -21.44
C HIS A 427 5.17 -5.00 -22.21
N GLY A 428 4.69 -4.89 -23.45
CA GLY A 428 4.50 -6.04 -24.34
C GLY A 428 5.77 -6.37 -25.12
N THR A 429 6.10 -7.66 -25.22
CA THR A 429 7.31 -8.10 -25.93
C THR A 429 7.17 -9.55 -26.44
N SER A 430 8.24 -10.09 -27.02
CA SER A 430 8.31 -11.52 -27.37
C SER A 430 8.57 -12.39 -26.15
N SER A 431 8.20 -13.67 -26.19
CA SER A 431 8.45 -14.62 -25.09
C SER A 431 9.93 -14.66 -24.66
N GLY A 432 10.86 -14.79 -25.61
CA GLY A 432 12.29 -14.84 -25.32
C GLY A 432 12.83 -13.54 -24.72
N ALA A 433 12.30 -12.39 -25.14
CA ALA A 433 12.68 -11.11 -24.54
C ALA A 433 12.09 -10.94 -23.12
N ALA A 434 10.85 -11.37 -22.88
CA ALA A 434 10.26 -11.38 -21.54
C ALA A 434 11.09 -12.25 -20.58
N ASP A 435 11.46 -13.47 -21.00
CA ASP A 435 12.29 -14.38 -20.21
C ASP A 435 13.69 -13.79 -19.93
N ALA A 436 14.29 -13.11 -20.91
CA ALA A 436 15.57 -12.42 -20.71
C ALA A 436 15.46 -11.25 -19.73
N ILE A 437 14.38 -10.47 -19.80
CA ILE A 437 14.13 -9.32 -18.92
C ILE A 437 13.93 -9.77 -17.47
N ILE A 438 13.10 -10.78 -17.22
CA ILE A 438 12.85 -11.25 -15.84
C ILE A 438 14.07 -11.97 -15.23
N THR A 439 15.02 -12.39 -16.05
CA THR A 439 16.24 -13.09 -15.59
C THR A 439 17.41 -12.12 -15.41
N SER A 440 17.59 -11.17 -16.32
CA SER A 440 18.78 -10.33 -16.41
C SER A 440 18.51 -8.83 -16.38
N GLY A 441 17.26 -8.44 -16.10
CA GLY A 441 16.83 -7.05 -16.10
C GLY A 441 16.55 -6.50 -17.50
N PHE A 442 15.94 -5.32 -17.52
CA PHE A 442 15.80 -4.54 -18.75
C PHE A 442 17.17 -4.16 -19.30
N ARG A 443 17.28 -4.13 -20.63
CA ARG A 443 18.43 -3.57 -21.33
C ARG A 443 17.97 -2.45 -22.22
N ILE A 444 18.52 -1.26 -22.04
CA ILE A 444 18.23 -0.10 -22.89
C ILE A 444 19.39 0.04 -23.89
N PRO A 445 19.21 -0.38 -25.15
CA PRO A 445 20.24 -0.22 -26.16
C PRO A 445 20.37 1.24 -26.57
N HIS A 446 21.60 1.67 -26.84
CA HIS A 446 21.95 3.04 -27.23
C HIS A 446 22.60 3.10 -28.61
N GLY A 447 22.43 4.22 -29.32
CA GLY A 447 23.00 4.46 -30.64
C GLY A 447 22.60 3.42 -31.68
N ASP A 448 23.59 2.86 -32.38
CA ASP A 448 23.37 1.88 -33.45
C ASP A 448 22.83 0.53 -32.93
N ALA A 449 22.99 0.25 -31.64
CA ALA A 449 22.42 -0.96 -31.02
C ALA A 449 20.90 -0.85 -30.80
N ALA A 450 20.32 0.36 -30.79
CA ALA A 450 18.88 0.54 -30.67
C ALA A 450 18.23 0.16 -32.02
N THR A 451 17.48 -0.93 -32.07
CA THR A 451 16.79 -1.39 -33.30
C THR A 451 15.27 -1.15 -33.26
N HIS A 452 14.70 -0.83 -32.09
CA HIS A 452 13.28 -0.57 -31.87
C HIS A 452 13.11 0.64 -30.94
N GLY A 453 11.88 1.17 -30.81
CA GLY A 453 11.61 2.24 -29.84
C GLY A 453 12.37 3.54 -30.12
N LYS A 454 12.37 4.04 -31.36
CA LYS A 454 13.05 5.30 -31.73
C LYS A 454 12.12 6.49 -31.88
N ARG A 455 10.80 6.29 -31.80
CA ARG A 455 9.79 7.33 -32.07
C ARG A 455 9.97 8.55 -31.16
N PHE A 456 10.24 8.31 -29.87
CA PHE A 456 10.48 9.32 -28.85
C PHE A 456 11.91 9.25 -28.28
N GLY A 457 12.80 8.60 -29.03
CA GLY A 457 14.19 8.43 -28.64
C GLY A 457 14.47 7.17 -27.84
N GLU A 458 15.73 7.04 -27.40
CA GLU A 458 16.25 5.84 -26.77
C GLU A 458 15.70 5.66 -25.36
N GLY A 459 15.21 4.45 -25.06
CA GLY A 459 14.65 4.12 -23.76
C GLY A 459 13.84 2.83 -23.81
N ALA A 460 13.36 2.40 -22.64
CA ALA A 460 12.36 1.33 -22.55
C ALA A 460 10.95 1.94 -22.55
N TYR A 461 10.08 1.41 -23.41
CA TYR A 461 8.75 1.95 -23.67
C TYR A 461 7.71 1.17 -22.88
N PHE A 462 6.80 1.91 -22.25
CA PHE A 462 5.71 1.40 -21.43
C PHE A 462 4.41 2.13 -21.78
N ALA A 463 3.28 1.53 -21.42
CA ALA A 463 1.96 2.13 -21.60
C ALA A 463 1.05 1.84 -20.40
N GLU A 464 0.17 2.77 -20.08
CA GLU A 464 -0.93 2.55 -19.13
C GLU A 464 -2.07 1.72 -19.75
N ASP A 465 -2.27 1.83 -21.07
CA ASP A 465 -3.22 1.05 -21.84
C ASP A 465 -2.55 -0.22 -22.35
N LEU A 466 -3.06 -1.37 -21.91
CA LEU A 466 -2.55 -2.69 -22.29
C LEU A 466 -2.65 -2.91 -23.80
N SER A 467 -3.66 -2.36 -24.48
CA SER A 467 -3.83 -2.50 -25.93
C SER A 467 -2.62 -2.00 -26.69
N LYS A 468 -2.03 -0.89 -26.23
CA LYS A 468 -0.81 -0.34 -26.82
C LYS A 468 0.38 -1.27 -26.65
N SER A 469 0.50 -1.92 -25.49
CA SER A 469 1.54 -2.92 -25.25
C SER A 469 1.34 -4.18 -26.08
N LEU A 470 0.10 -4.61 -26.29
CA LEU A 470 -0.23 -5.79 -27.10
C LEU A 470 0.25 -5.65 -28.56
N ASP A 471 0.24 -4.44 -29.13
CA ASP A 471 0.76 -4.13 -30.48
C ASP A 471 2.26 -4.50 -30.65
N TYR A 472 3.03 -4.57 -29.55
CA TYR A 472 4.47 -4.91 -29.57
C TYR A 472 4.76 -6.40 -29.30
N THR A 473 3.74 -7.19 -28.99
CA THR A 473 3.91 -8.62 -28.71
C THR A 473 4.06 -9.43 -30.00
N LYS A 474 4.75 -10.57 -29.90
CA LYS A 474 4.86 -11.57 -30.98
C LYS A 474 4.25 -12.88 -30.47
N PRO A 475 2.93 -13.10 -30.64
CA PRO A 475 2.26 -14.21 -30.00
C PRO A 475 2.75 -15.55 -30.52
N THR A 476 2.95 -16.51 -29.60
CA THR A 476 3.30 -17.90 -29.93
C THR A 476 2.13 -18.79 -29.55
N ALA A 477 1.59 -19.57 -30.50
CA ALA A 477 0.38 -20.36 -30.30
C ALA A 477 -0.82 -19.55 -29.74
N GLY A 478 -0.96 -18.29 -30.17
CA GLY A 478 -2.02 -17.38 -29.71
C GLY A 478 -1.83 -16.81 -28.32
N ILE A 479 -0.67 -17.02 -27.69
CA ILE A 479 -0.34 -16.48 -26.37
C ILE A 479 0.53 -15.22 -26.51
N HIS A 480 0.05 -14.13 -25.95
CA HIS A 480 0.73 -12.84 -25.85
C HIS A 480 1.51 -12.76 -24.55
N HIS A 481 2.72 -12.18 -24.60
CA HIS A 481 3.64 -12.10 -23.47
C HIS A 481 3.82 -10.65 -23.05
N VAL A 482 3.43 -10.34 -21.82
CA VAL A 482 3.40 -8.96 -21.31
C VAL A 482 3.98 -8.93 -19.90
N LEU A 483 4.75 -7.90 -19.58
CA LEU A 483 5.21 -7.59 -18.23
C LEU A 483 4.36 -6.47 -17.64
N LEU A 484 3.94 -6.63 -16.38
CA LEU A 484 3.48 -5.52 -15.55
C LEU A 484 4.66 -5.05 -14.72
N CYS A 485 5.06 -3.80 -14.92
CA CYS A 485 6.29 -3.25 -14.39
C CYS A 485 5.99 -2.14 -13.41
N ARG A 486 6.67 -2.18 -12.27
CA ARG A 486 6.77 -1.04 -11.37
C ARG A 486 7.82 -0.09 -11.95
N THR A 487 7.40 1.11 -12.29
CA THR A 487 8.15 2.06 -13.11
C THR A 487 8.22 3.40 -12.39
N LEU A 488 9.44 3.89 -12.16
CA LEU A 488 9.68 5.20 -11.57
C LEU A 488 9.86 6.24 -12.67
N CYS A 489 8.79 7.01 -12.90
CA CYS A 489 8.75 8.01 -13.96
C CYS A 489 9.47 9.31 -13.57
N GLY A 490 9.47 9.70 -12.28
CA GLY A 490 10.11 10.93 -11.82
C GLY A 490 9.57 12.18 -12.51
N GLU A 491 10.44 13.16 -12.74
CA GLU A 491 10.08 14.36 -13.51
C GLU A 491 9.92 14.01 -15.01
N LEU A 492 8.76 14.31 -15.58
CA LEU A 492 8.44 13.95 -16.97
C LEU A 492 8.73 15.09 -17.95
N TYR A 493 9.30 14.73 -19.10
CA TYR A 493 9.35 15.56 -20.30
C TYR A 493 8.13 15.26 -21.16
N TYR A 494 7.22 16.22 -21.31
CA TYR A 494 5.98 16.05 -22.07
C TYR A 494 6.15 16.41 -23.56
N THR A 495 5.55 15.62 -24.45
CA THR A 495 5.49 15.94 -25.88
C THR A 495 4.20 15.40 -26.52
N GLU A 496 3.58 16.22 -27.36
CA GLU A 496 2.42 15.84 -28.18
C GLU A 496 2.77 15.55 -29.64
N LYS A 497 4.06 15.64 -29.98
CA LYS A 497 4.51 15.42 -31.36
C LYS A 497 4.24 13.99 -31.77
N GLU A 498 3.81 13.80 -33.01
CA GLU A 498 3.71 12.46 -33.60
C GLU A 498 5.07 11.75 -33.69
N TRP A 499 6.17 12.50 -33.70
CA TRP A 499 7.52 11.95 -33.77
C TRP A 499 8.54 12.92 -33.18
N GLN A 500 9.36 12.45 -32.23
CA GLN A 500 10.46 13.22 -31.65
C GLN A 500 11.58 12.26 -31.20
N ASN A 501 12.34 11.73 -32.15
CA ASN A 501 13.42 10.76 -31.89
C ASN A 501 14.56 11.26 -30.98
N ARG A 502 14.58 12.54 -30.61
CA ARG A 502 15.53 13.13 -29.66
C ARG A 502 14.89 13.52 -28.32
N ALA A 503 13.64 13.12 -28.04
CA ALA A 503 12.99 13.51 -26.79
C ALA A 503 13.76 13.02 -25.55
N HIS A 504 14.38 11.84 -25.57
CA HIS A 504 15.30 11.40 -24.51
C HIS A 504 16.49 12.35 -24.24
N VAL A 505 17.03 12.97 -25.29
CA VAL A 505 18.13 13.96 -25.18
C VAL A 505 17.60 15.26 -24.60
N ASP A 506 16.46 15.72 -25.08
CA ASP A 506 15.80 16.92 -24.56
C ASP A 506 15.43 16.75 -23.09
N ALA A 507 14.84 15.61 -22.73
CA ALA A 507 14.52 15.24 -21.35
C ALA A 507 15.76 15.27 -20.45
N THR A 508 16.85 14.61 -20.88
CA THR A 508 18.11 14.59 -20.10
C THR A 508 18.70 15.99 -19.94
N ARG A 509 18.71 16.80 -21.01
CA ARG A 509 19.18 18.20 -20.98
C ARG A 509 18.35 19.04 -19.99
N ASP A 510 17.05 18.81 -19.97
CA ASP A 510 16.09 19.57 -19.16
C ASP A 510 15.96 19.00 -17.73
N GLY A 511 16.83 18.04 -17.34
CA GLY A 511 16.86 17.44 -16.01
C GLY A 511 15.67 16.54 -15.70
N LYS A 512 14.98 16.03 -16.72
CA LYS A 512 13.84 15.11 -16.61
C LYS A 512 14.31 13.66 -16.52
N ASP A 513 13.56 12.84 -15.80
CA ASP A 513 13.84 11.43 -15.56
C ASP A 513 13.27 10.52 -16.65
N SER A 514 12.15 10.92 -17.27
CA SER A 514 11.44 10.14 -18.28
C SER A 514 10.76 11.04 -19.32
N VAL A 515 10.34 10.45 -20.44
CA VAL A 515 9.49 11.12 -21.44
C VAL A 515 8.05 10.61 -21.33
N LEU A 516 7.09 11.52 -21.30
CA LEU A 516 5.66 11.27 -21.50
C LEU A 516 5.28 11.73 -22.90
N ALA A 517 5.01 10.78 -23.80
CA ALA A 517 4.53 11.10 -25.13
C ALA A 517 3.01 10.89 -25.22
N ASN A 518 2.30 11.91 -25.69
CA ASN A 518 0.86 11.89 -25.95
C ASN A 518 0.58 12.33 -27.39
N PRO A 519 0.82 11.46 -28.39
CA PRO A 519 0.75 11.85 -29.80
C PRO A 519 -0.60 12.48 -30.16
N SER A 520 -0.56 13.67 -30.76
CA SER A 520 -1.74 14.49 -31.11
C SER A 520 -2.66 14.86 -29.94
N GLY A 521 -2.23 14.69 -28.69
CA GLY A 521 -3.05 14.95 -27.50
C GLY A 521 -4.22 13.96 -27.33
N LYS A 522 -4.20 12.81 -28.03
CA LYS A 522 -5.35 11.87 -28.11
C LYS A 522 -5.08 10.50 -27.51
N GLY A 523 -3.87 10.25 -27.02
CA GLY A 523 -3.44 8.95 -26.51
C GLY A 523 -3.40 7.82 -27.55
N PRO A 524 -3.10 6.58 -27.13
CA PRO A 524 -2.66 6.21 -25.78
C PRO A 524 -1.30 6.82 -25.43
N ARG A 525 -1.10 7.23 -24.18
CA ARG A 525 0.18 7.81 -23.73
C ARG A 525 1.26 6.73 -23.65
N GLU A 526 2.47 7.10 -24.05
CA GLU A 526 3.66 6.24 -23.99
C GLU A 526 4.65 6.83 -22.99
N PHE A 527 5.12 6.01 -22.06
CA PHE A 527 6.11 6.37 -21.04
C PHE A 527 7.45 5.77 -21.44
N ILE A 528 8.47 6.61 -21.59
CA ILE A 528 9.82 6.18 -21.99
C ILE A 528 10.76 6.46 -20.84
N VAL A 529 11.22 5.39 -20.19
CA VAL A 529 12.26 5.48 -19.16
C VAL A 529 13.63 5.39 -19.79
N LEU A 530 14.56 6.17 -19.25
CA LEU A 530 15.87 6.40 -19.86
C LEU A 530 16.96 5.51 -19.25
N LYS A 531 16.70 4.94 -18.07
CA LYS A 531 17.63 4.10 -17.31
C LYS A 531 16.97 2.80 -16.89
N GLU A 532 17.69 1.69 -17.00
CA GLU A 532 17.17 0.37 -16.60
C GLU A 532 16.83 0.30 -15.10
N ALA A 533 17.49 1.13 -14.28
CA ALA A 533 17.23 1.23 -12.84
C ALA A 533 15.85 1.84 -12.52
N GLN A 534 15.16 2.45 -13.49
CA GLN A 534 13.82 3.02 -13.30
C GLN A 534 12.73 1.97 -13.25
N VAL A 535 13.03 0.70 -13.56
CA VAL A 535 11.97 -0.29 -13.74
C VAL A 535 12.30 -1.60 -13.05
N TYR A 536 11.28 -2.15 -12.38
CA TYR A 536 11.26 -3.50 -11.87
C TYR A 536 10.12 -4.29 -12.54
N PRO A 537 10.41 -5.36 -13.30
CA PRO A 537 9.37 -6.24 -13.83
C PRO A 537 8.76 -7.05 -12.70
N GLU A 538 7.54 -6.71 -12.29
CA GLU A 538 6.95 -7.28 -11.08
C GLU A 538 6.13 -8.53 -11.38
N PHE A 539 5.36 -8.50 -12.47
CA PHE A 539 4.64 -9.67 -12.96
C PHE A 539 4.93 -9.93 -14.43
N TYR A 540 5.03 -11.21 -14.78
CA TYR A 540 5.06 -11.70 -16.14
C TYR A 540 3.77 -12.46 -16.45
N LEU A 541 3.01 -11.96 -17.42
CA LEU A 541 1.70 -12.48 -17.80
C LEU A 541 1.75 -13.14 -19.18
N LYS A 542 1.00 -14.24 -19.28
CA LYS A 542 0.63 -14.89 -20.53
C LYS A 542 -0.85 -14.61 -20.77
N LEU A 543 -1.15 -13.90 -21.85
CA LEU A 543 -2.50 -13.47 -22.19
C LEU A 543 -3.01 -14.19 -23.44
N LYS A 544 -4.31 -14.44 -23.48
CA LYS A 544 -5.03 -14.89 -24.68
C LYS A 544 -6.07 -13.85 -25.05
N LEU A 545 -6.01 -13.38 -26.31
CA LEU A 545 -6.99 -12.46 -26.87
C LEU A 545 -8.28 -13.18 -27.26
#